data_AF-A0A3N0C9Q6-F1
#
_entry.id   AF-A0A3N0C9Q6-F1
#
_cell.length_a   1.000
_cell.length_b   1.000
_cell.length_c   1.000
_cell.angle_alpha   90.00
_cell.angle_beta   90.00
_cell.angle_gamma   90.00
#
_symmetry.space_group_name_H-M   'P 1'
#
loop_
_entity.id
_entity.type
_entity.pdbx_description
1 polymer ?
#
loop_
_entity_poly.entity_id
_entity_poly.type
_entity_poly.pdbx_seq_one_letter_code
_entity_poly.pdbx_strand_id
1 'polypeptide(L)'
;MDSERIARIQYLMVRFRKAAANPLTRERHAGFWNFPSSSCTWASFALGHLLAELEPDADWHLVNAEAGDGWGGHDWLESRGLAVDVTADQFEGYAPYVGSAPPPRPEHYNGPLKRIELAAWHRPHEEALATIRKLM
;
A
#
# COMPACT_ATOMS: atom_id res chain seq x y z
N MET A 1 -7.17 2.86 -19.48
CA MET A 1 -6.80 1.85 -18.46
C MET A 1 -7.74 0.66 -18.61
N ASP A 2 -7.22 -0.54 -18.43
CA ASP A 2 -7.99 -1.77 -18.46
C ASP A 2 -8.90 -1.88 -17.22
N SER A 3 -10.22 -1.87 -17.43
CA SER A 3 -11.22 -1.93 -16.36
C SER A 3 -11.21 -3.26 -15.62
N GLU A 4 -10.87 -4.36 -16.30
CA GLU A 4 -10.77 -5.68 -15.67
C GLU A 4 -9.56 -5.74 -14.75
N ARG A 5 -8.42 -5.19 -15.20
CA ARG A 5 -7.22 -5.02 -14.37
C ARG A 5 -7.53 -4.23 -13.10
N ILE A 6 -8.20 -3.08 -13.22
CA ILE A 6 -8.58 -2.24 -12.06
C ILE A 6 -9.47 -3.03 -11.10
N ALA A 7 -10.50 -3.73 -11.61
CA ALA A 7 -11.42 -4.50 -10.78
C ALA A 7 -10.71 -5.63 -10.00
N ARG A 8 -9.77 -6.34 -10.64
CA ARG A 8 -8.94 -7.38 -9.98
C ARG A 8 -8.09 -6.80 -8.85
N ILE A 9 -7.44 -5.67 -9.10
CA ILE A 9 -6.59 -4.98 -8.11
C ILE A 9 -7.45 -4.45 -6.94
N GLN A 10 -8.61 -3.85 -7.23
CA GLN A 10 -9.56 -3.40 -6.21
C GLN A 10 -10.05 -4.56 -5.34
N TYR A 11 -10.37 -5.70 -5.96
CA TYR A 11 -10.78 -6.90 -5.23
C TYR A 11 -9.66 -7.41 -4.31
N LEU A 12 -8.42 -7.47 -4.81
CA LEU A 12 -7.26 -7.83 -4.01
C LEU A 12 -7.06 -6.86 -2.84
N MET A 13 -7.14 -5.55 -3.10
CA MET A 13 -7.03 -4.50 -2.09
C MET A 13 -8.07 -4.65 -0.98
N VAL A 14 -9.33 -4.94 -1.33
CA VAL A 14 -10.40 -5.16 -0.34
C VAL A 14 -10.12 -6.37 0.55
N ARG A 15 -9.69 -7.50 -0.04
CA ARG A 15 -9.33 -8.71 0.71
C ARG A 15 -8.12 -8.46 1.62
N PHE A 16 -7.09 -7.82 1.08
CA PHE A 16 -5.91 -7.41 1.84
C PHE A 16 -6.28 -6.54 3.04
N ARG A 17 -7.11 -5.51 2.85
CA ARG A 17 -7.52 -4.60 3.93
C ARG A 17 -8.24 -5.34 5.05
N LYS A 18 -9.12 -6.29 4.71
CA LYS A 18 -9.80 -7.14 5.70
C LYS A 18 -8.80 -8.00 6.50
N ALA A 19 -7.79 -8.56 5.83
CA ALA A 19 -6.72 -9.33 6.48
C ALA A 19 -5.78 -8.46 7.33
N ALA A 20 -5.44 -7.26 6.87
CA ALA A 20 -4.61 -6.28 7.57
C ALA A 20 -5.30 -5.77 8.85
N ALA A 21 -6.60 -5.51 8.79
CA ALA A 21 -7.41 -5.07 9.93
C ALA A 21 -7.75 -6.20 10.93
N ASN A 22 -7.43 -7.46 10.61
CA ASN A 22 -7.72 -8.60 11.47
C ASN A 22 -6.94 -8.50 12.80
N PRO A 23 -7.57 -8.77 13.97
CA PRO A 23 -6.88 -8.73 15.26
C PRO A 23 -5.58 -9.53 15.31
N LEU A 24 -5.55 -10.72 14.70
CA LEU A 24 -4.34 -11.56 14.65
C LEU A 24 -3.17 -10.86 13.93
N THR A 25 -3.47 -10.15 12.85
CA THR A 25 -2.46 -9.37 12.12
C THR A 25 -1.99 -8.19 12.95
N ARG A 26 -2.94 -7.43 13.52
CA ARG A 26 -2.66 -6.22 14.30
C ARG A 26 -1.85 -6.51 15.56
N GLU A 27 -2.15 -7.61 16.26
CA GLU A 27 -1.47 -8.01 17.50
C GLU A 27 -0.05 -8.54 17.26
N ARG A 28 0.20 -9.16 16.11
CA ARG A 28 1.49 -9.81 15.80
C ARG A 28 2.47 -8.92 15.06
N HIS A 29 1.96 -7.95 14.29
CA HIS A 29 2.77 -7.15 13.38
C HIS A 29 2.59 -5.67 13.67
N ALA A 30 3.59 -5.06 14.31
CA ALA A 30 3.52 -3.67 14.79
C ALA A 30 3.13 -2.67 13.68
N GLY A 31 3.57 -2.90 12.43
CA GLY A 31 3.21 -2.05 11.30
C GLY A 31 1.73 -2.09 10.89
N PHE A 32 0.93 -3.02 11.41
CA PHE A 32 -0.52 -3.09 11.20
C PHE A 32 -1.33 -2.74 12.45
N TRP A 33 -0.69 -2.44 13.59
CA TRP A 33 -1.38 -2.22 14.87
C TRP A 33 -2.53 -1.20 14.78
N ASN A 34 -2.34 -0.10 14.05
CA ASN A 34 -3.32 0.97 13.86
C ASN A 34 -3.89 1.05 12.44
N PHE A 35 -3.80 -0.04 11.66
CA PHE A 35 -4.24 -0.05 10.26
C PHE A 35 -5.65 0.58 10.09
N PRO A 36 -5.84 1.55 9.16
CA PRO A 36 -4.89 2.00 8.12
C PRO A 36 -3.87 3.07 8.55
N SER A 37 -4.05 3.70 9.71
CA SER A 37 -3.22 4.81 10.18
C SER A 37 -1.80 4.39 10.55
N SER A 38 -0.81 5.13 10.05
CA SER A 38 0.62 4.87 10.28
C SER A 38 1.08 3.48 9.80
N SER A 39 0.34 2.89 8.86
CA SER A 39 0.62 1.58 8.27
C SER A 39 1.04 1.65 6.81
N CYS A 40 1.12 2.84 6.21
CA CYS A 40 1.32 3.04 4.76
C CYS A 40 2.51 2.27 4.21
N THR A 41 3.70 2.37 4.81
CA THR A 41 4.89 1.63 4.37
C THR A 41 4.66 0.11 4.39
N TRP A 42 4.24 -0.42 5.54
CA TRP A 42 4.05 -1.87 5.72
C TRP A 42 2.94 -2.42 4.81
N ALA A 43 1.85 -1.69 4.70
CA ALA A 43 0.70 -2.07 3.92
C ALA A 43 1.00 -2.03 2.41
N SER A 44 1.63 -0.95 1.94
CA SER A 44 1.98 -0.78 0.53
C SER A 44 2.97 -1.84 0.07
N PHE A 45 4.03 -2.11 0.80
CA PHE A 45 4.93 -3.20 0.41
C PHE A 45 4.29 -4.59 0.48
N ALA A 46 3.54 -4.92 1.54
CA ALA A 46 2.90 -6.24 1.64
C ALA A 46 1.90 -6.46 0.49
N LEU A 47 1.10 -5.45 0.16
CA LEU A 47 0.23 -5.48 -1.01
C LEU A 47 1.02 -5.51 -2.33
N GLY A 48 2.14 -4.78 -2.40
CA GLY A 48 3.02 -4.74 -3.57
C GLY A 48 3.55 -6.10 -3.96
N HIS A 49 3.94 -6.94 -2.99
CA HIS A 49 4.33 -8.32 -3.26
C HIS A 49 3.18 -9.17 -3.80
N LEU A 50 1.97 -9.02 -3.26
CA LEU A 50 0.79 -9.72 -3.79
C LEU A 50 0.45 -9.27 -5.22
N LEU A 51 0.65 -7.99 -5.53
CA LEU A 51 0.46 -7.44 -6.87
C LEU A 51 1.53 -7.92 -7.85
N ALA A 52 2.80 -8.00 -7.43
CA ALA A 52 3.87 -8.58 -8.23
C ALA A 52 3.63 -10.07 -8.52
N GLU A 53 3.00 -10.81 -7.61
CA GLU A 53 2.57 -12.20 -7.87
C GLU A 53 1.38 -12.28 -8.83
N LEU A 54 0.43 -11.36 -8.69
CA LEU A 54 -0.75 -11.28 -9.56
C LEU A 54 -0.41 -10.83 -10.99
N GLU A 55 0.61 -9.98 -11.13
CA GLU A 55 1.07 -9.38 -12.38
C GLU A 55 2.62 -9.43 -12.47
N PRO A 56 3.23 -10.59 -12.76
CA PRO A 56 4.69 -10.76 -12.75
C PRO A 56 5.45 -9.85 -13.73
N ASP A 57 4.80 -9.42 -14.82
CA ASP A 57 5.40 -8.53 -15.82
C ASP A 57 5.25 -7.04 -15.45
N ALA A 58 4.49 -6.72 -14.40
CA ALA A 58 4.26 -5.35 -13.97
C ALA A 58 5.40 -4.87 -13.06
N ASP A 59 5.89 -3.66 -13.34
CA ASP A 59 6.95 -3.00 -12.57
C ASP A 59 6.36 -2.30 -11.35
N TRP A 60 5.91 -3.08 -10.37
CA TRP A 60 5.38 -2.57 -9.12
C TRP A 60 6.49 -2.05 -8.21
N HIS A 61 6.33 -0.83 -7.73
CA HIS A 61 7.26 -0.17 -6.81
C HIS A 61 6.49 0.73 -5.85
N LEU A 62 7.11 1.07 -4.72
CA LEU A 62 6.57 2.09 -3.83
C LEU A 62 6.96 3.47 -4.32
N VAL A 63 6.07 4.41 -4.05
CA VAL A 63 6.35 5.83 -4.11
C VAL A 63 6.14 6.40 -2.72
N ASN A 64 7.21 6.99 -2.17
CA ASN A 64 7.20 7.73 -0.93
C ASN A 64 7.08 9.22 -1.22
N ALA A 65 6.06 9.87 -0.65
CA ALA A 65 5.99 11.32 -0.56
C ALA A 65 6.39 11.77 0.84
N GLU A 66 7.50 12.51 0.94
CA GLU A 66 7.90 13.15 2.18
C GLU A 66 7.01 14.38 2.44
N ALA A 67 6.56 14.54 3.70
CA ALA A 67 5.98 15.81 4.11
C ALA A 67 7.12 16.81 4.35
N GLY A 68 6.96 18.04 3.87
CA GLY A 68 7.99 19.08 3.96
C GLY A 68 8.20 19.66 5.37
N ASP A 69 7.38 19.25 6.34
CA ASP A 69 7.18 19.92 7.64
C ASP A 69 7.35 18.96 8.83
N GLY A 70 8.04 17.83 8.64
CA GLY A 70 8.36 16.88 9.72
C GLY A 70 7.24 15.91 10.06
N TRP A 71 6.10 15.96 9.35
CA TRP A 71 5.15 14.86 9.34
C TRP A 71 5.78 13.67 8.60
N GLY A 72 5.55 12.46 9.10
CA GLY A 72 6.04 11.24 8.42
C GLY A 72 5.57 11.19 6.96
N GLY A 73 6.37 10.59 6.09
CA GLY A 73 6.00 10.41 4.68
C GLY A 73 4.77 9.52 4.49
N HIS A 74 4.24 9.50 3.26
CA HIS A 74 3.17 8.59 2.86
C HIS A 74 3.61 7.72 1.70
N ASP A 75 3.28 6.42 1.78
CA ASP A 75 3.68 5.41 0.81
C ASP A 75 2.47 4.82 0.09
N TRP A 76 2.54 4.76 -1.24
CA TRP A 76 1.61 4.00 -2.08
C TRP A 76 2.38 3.20 -3.13
N LEU A 77 1.66 2.42 -3.94
CA LEU A 77 2.24 1.62 -5.02
C LEU A 77 1.95 2.24 -6.38
N GLU A 78 2.91 2.18 -7.30
CA GLU A 78 2.71 2.53 -8.69
C GLU A 78 3.21 1.43 -9.66
N SER A 79 2.55 1.32 -10.81
CA SER A 79 3.02 0.53 -11.95
C SER A 79 2.36 0.99 -13.26
N ARG A 80 3.18 1.37 -14.25
CA ARG A 80 2.73 1.77 -15.60
C ARG A 80 1.63 2.83 -15.59
N GLY A 81 1.77 3.86 -14.76
CA GLY A 81 0.80 4.96 -14.62
C GLY A 81 -0.47 4.62 -13.84
N LEU A 82 -0.55 3.43 -13.22
CA LEU A 82 -1.57 3.06 -12.25
C LEU A 82 -1.01 3.26 -10.83
N ALA A 83 -1.82 3.80 -9.93
CA ALA A 83 -1.52 3.90 -8.50
C ALA A 83 -2.51 3.07 -7.67
N VAL A 84 -1.99 2.48 -6.59
CA VAL A 84 -2.77 1.78 -5.55
C VAL A 84 -2.37 2.33 -4.20
N ASP A 85 -3.30 3.01 -3.54
CA ASP A 85 -3.13 3.50 -2.18
C ASP A 85 -4.11 2.81 -1.24
N VAL A 86 -3.60 1.78 -0.58
CA VAL A 86 -4.37 0.94 0.33
C VAL A 86 -4.63 1.60 1.68
N THR A 87 -4.00 2.74 1.97
CA THR A 87 -4.09 3.46 3.25
C THR A 87 -4.54 4.91 3.10
N ALA A 88 -4.99 5.32 1.92
CA ALA A 88 -5.44 6.70 1.66
C ALA A 88 -6.47 7.20 2.69
N ASP A 89 -7.34 6.32 3.17
CA ASP A 89 -8.35 6.62 4.18
C ASP A 89 -7.80 6.82 5.61
N GLN A 90 -6.48 6.81 5.80
CA GLN A 90 -5.88 7.38 7.01
C GLN A 90 -5.99 8.91 7.06
N PHE A 91 -6.26 9.55 5.92
CA PHE A 91 -6.47 10.98 5.80
C PHE A 91 -7.97 11.29 5.71
N GLU A 92 -8.41 12.33 6.44
CA GLU A 92 -9.81 12.74 6.45
C GLU A 92 -10.29 13.13 5.05
N GLY A 93 -11.43 12.57 4.63
CA GLY A 93 -12.03 12.84 3.32
C GLY A 93 -11.52 11.97 2.16
N TYR A 94 -10.59 11.05 2.41
CA TYR A 94 -10.05 10.15 1.39
C TYR A 94 -10.57 8.72 1.56
N ALA A 95 -10.60 7.98 0.46
CA ALA A 95 -10.95 6.56 0.41
C ALA A 95 -9.79 5.77 -0.20
N PRO A 96 -9.66 4.45 0.08
CA PRO A 96 -8.65 3.62 -0.57
C PRO A 96 -8.75 3.72 -2.09
N TYR A 97 -7.62 3.84 -2.76
CA TYR A 97 -7.57 4.28 -4.15
C TYR A 97 -6.93 3.25 -5.08
N VAL A 98 -7.54 3.06 -6.25
CA VAL A 98 -6.98 2.34 -7.40
C VAL A 98 -7.35 3.12 -8.65
N GLY A 99 -6.38 3.68 -9.36
CA GLY A 99 -6.65 4.53 -10.52
C GLY A 99 -5.38 5.12 -11.13
N SER A 100 -5.51 6.21 -11.90
CA SER A 100 -4.35 6.90 -12.47
C SER A 100 -3.38 7.34 -11.38
N ALA A 101 -2.08 7.19 -11.64
CA ALA A 101 -1.03 7.82 -10.87
C ALA A 101 -0.88 9.33 -11.23
N PRO A 102 -0.51 10.19 -10.28
CA PRO A 102 -0.42 9.91 -8.84
C PRO A 102 -1.82 9.79 -8.20
N PRO A 103 -1.96 9.12 -7.05
CA PRO A 103 -3.22 9.08 -6.33
C PRO A 103 -3.56 10.47 -5.76
N PRO A 104 -4.86 10.74 -5.46
CA PRO A 104 -5.25 11.87 -4.64
C PRO A 104 -4.52 11.81 -3.30
N ARG A 105 -3.87 12.92 -2.90
CA ARG A 105 -3.13 13.02 -1.64
C ARG A 105 -3.38 14.38 -0.97
N PRO A 106 -3.21 14.48 0.36
CA PRO A 106 -3.25 15.77 1.06
C PRO A 106 -2.20 16.75 0.55
N GLU A 107 -2.52 18.05 0.62
CA GLU A 107 -1.66 19.13 0.13
C GLU A 107 -0.31 19.25 0.86
N HIS A 108 -0.11 18.67 2.05
CA HIS A 108 1.16 18.76 2.76
C HIS A 108 2.23 17.78 2.24
N TYR A 109 1.84 16.81 1.41
CA TYR A 109 2.76 15.88 0.73
C TYR A 109 3.25 16.45 -0.61
N ASN A 110 3.94 17.59 -0.52
CA ASN A 110 4.53 18.31 -1.66
C ASN A 110 6.05 18.10 -1.79
N GLY A 111 6.64 17.23 -0.98
CA GLY A 111 8.05 16.89 -1.08
C GLY A 111 8.39 16.13 -2.39
N PRO A 112 9.68 15.93 -2.67
CA PRO A 112 10.11 15.10 -3.79
C PRO A 112 9.61 13.66 -3.60
N LEU A 113 9.11 13.07 -4.68
CA LEU A 113 8.69 11.67 -4.69
C LEU A 113 9.91 10.77 -4.83
N LYS A 114 10.00 9.74 -3.98
CA LYS A 114 11.06 8.74 -4.03
C LYS A 114 10.47 7.40 -4.43
N ARG A 115 11.03 6.82 -5.50
CA ARG A 115 10.75 5.44 -5.90
C ARG A 115 11.55 4.48 -5.01
N ILE A 116 10.88 3.47 -4.47
CA ILE A 116 11.49 2.42 -3.65
C ILE A 116 11.13 1.06 -4.26
N GLU A 117 12.15 0.28 -4.59
CA GLU A 117 11.94 -1.06 -5.18
C GLU A 117 11.39 -2.04 -4.13
N LEU A 118 10.45 -2.89 -4.55
CA LEU A 118 9.93 -3.96 -3.68
C LEU A 118 11.04 -4.91 -3.18
N ALA A 119 12.12 -5.05 -3.94
CA ALA A 119 13.27 -5.87 -3.55
C ALA A 119 14.06 -5.30 -2.34
N ALA A 120 13.85 -4.04 -1.97
CA ALA A 120 14.48 -3.44 -0.79
C ALA A 120 13.89 -3.95 0.55
N TRP A 121 12.90 -4.85 0.50
CA TRP A 121 12.14 -5.37 1.64
C TRP A 121 12.98 -6.27 2.57
N HIS A 122 12.63 -6.27 3.87
CA HIS A 122 13.35 -6.99 4.93
C HIS A 122 12.45 -7.93 5.74
N ARG A 123 13.06 -8.94 6.38
CA ARG A 123 12.46 -10.10 7.07
C ARG A 123 11.23 -9.85 7.97
N PRO A 124 11.14 -8.81 8.83
CA PRO A 124 9.99 -8.62 9.73
C PRO A 124 8.65 -8.53 9.00
N HIS A 125 8.69 -8.12 7.74
CA HIS A 125 7.49 -7.93 6.96
C HIS A 125 7.08 -9.17 6.13
N GLU A 126 7.99 -10.14 5.93
CA GLU A 126 7.67 -11.43 5.31
C GLU A 126 6.70 -12.23 6.18
N GLU A 127 6.88 -12.17 7.50
CA GLU A 127 5.99 -12.81 8.47
C GLU A 127 4.59 -12.18 8.48
N ALA A 128 4.53 -10.85 8.32
CA ALA A 128 3.29 -10.11 8.19
C ALA A 128 2.56 -10.49 6.90
N LEU A 129 3.27 -10.53 5.77
CA LEU A 129 2.73 -10.99 4.49
C LEU A 129 2.21 -12.43 4.57
N ALA A 130 2.97 -13.33 5.20
CA ALA A 130 2.54 -14.72 5.41
C ALA A 130 1.28 -14.83 6.28
N THR A 131 1.13 -13.97 7.28
CA THR A 131 -0.08 -13.90 8.12
C THR A 131 -1.27 -13.39 7.32
N ILE A 132 -1.09 -12.31 6.57
CA ILE A 132 -2.10 -11.72 5.69
C ILE A 132 -2.60 -12.75 4.68
N ARG A 133 -1.69 -13.49 4.01
CA ARG A 133 -2.05 -14.54 3.05
C ARG A 133 -2.98 -15.61 3.61
N LYS A 134 -2.79 -16.01 4.88
CA LYS A 134 -3.63 -17.02 5.53
C LYS A 134 -5.05 -16.54 5.82
N LEU A 135 -5.22 -15.22 5.92
CA LEU A 135 -6.48 -14.57 6.31
C LEU A 135 -7.25 -13.98 5.12
N MET A 136 -6.58 -13.85 3.97
CA MET A 136 -7.17 -13.35 2.75
C MET A 136 -8.15 -14.36 2.18
#